data_AF-A0A522BQP9-F1
#
_entry.id   AF-A0A522BQP9-F1
#
_cell.length_a   1.000
_cell.length_b   1.000
_cell.length_c   1.000
_cell.angle_alpha   90.00
_cell.angle_beta   90.00
_cell.angle_gamma   90.00
#
_symmetry.space_group_name_H-M   'P 1'
#
loop_
_entity.id
_entity.type
_entity.pdbx_description
1 polymer ?
#
loop_
_entity_poly.entity_id
_entity_poly.type
_entity_poly.pdbx_seq_one_letter_code
_entity_poly.pdbx_strand_id
1 'polypeptide(L)'
;MSTRQEMLAAATVADPRWAAVVARDARADGSFFYSVKTTGVYCQPSCAARPARPENVAFHASAEDAERAGFRPCRRCKPDQPAPAQRQAELVSRLCRHIEAAEQPP
;
A
#
# COMPACT_ATOMS: atom_id res chain seq x y z
N MET A 1 30.06 1.14 -9.85
CA MET A 1 28.58 1.12 -9.89
C MET A 1 27.92 1.10 -8.50
N SER A 2 28.65 0.86 -7.40
CA SER A 2 28.11 0.77 -6.01
C SER A 2 27.60 2.11 -5.44
N THR A 3 28.31 3.20 -5.71
CA THR A 3 28.12 4.49 -5.02
C THR A 3 26.73 5.09 -5.21
N ARG A 4 26.14 4.97 -6.41
CA ARG A 4 24.80 5.53 -6.69
C ARG A 4 23.70 4.79 -5.94
N GLN A 5 23.80 3.47 -5.84
CA GLN A 5 22.80 2.67 -5.11
C GLN A 5 22.88 2.94 -3.62
N GLU A 6 24.09 3.04 -3.07
CA GLU A 6 24.32 3.40 -1.66
C GLU A 6 23.75 4.79 -1.34
N MET A 7 23.98 5.78 -2.21
CA MET A 7 23.42 7.13 -2.04
C MET A 7 21.88 7.13 -2.08
N LEU A 8 21.28 6.40 -3.02
CA LEU A 8 19.82 6.28 -3.10
C LEU A 8 19.24 5.58 -1.87
N ALA A 9 19.89 4.51 -1.41
CA ALA A 9 19.48 3.82 -0.19
C ALA A 9 19.57 4.75 1.03
N ALA A 10 20.68 5.49 1.18
CA ALA A 10 20.86 6.44 2.27
C ALA A 10 19.81 7.56 2.25
N ALA A 11 19.49 8.10 1.07
CA ALA A 11 18.46 9.13 0.91
C ALA A 11 17.07 8.62 1.31
N THR A 12 16.69 7.40 0.87
CA THR A 12 15.44 6.78 1.27
C THR A 12 15.41 6.55 2.79
N VAL A 13 16.48 6.00 3.37
CA VAL A 13 16.54 5.69 4.80
C VAL A 13 16.49 6.94 5.68
N ALA A 14 17.06 8.05 5.21
CA ALA A 14 17.01 9.34 5.91
C ALA A 14 15.64 10.02 5.83
N ASP A 15 14.76 9.59 4.92
CA ASP A 15 13.41 10.14 4.80
C ASP A 15 12.52 9.65 5.96
N PRO A 16 11.83 10.55 6.69
CA PRO A 16 10.95 10.16 7.80
C PRO A 16 9.82 9.21 7.37
N ARG A 17 9.40 9.25 6.10
CA ARG A 17 8.39 8.35 5.54
C ARG A 17 8.87 6.90 5.51
N TRP A 18 10.17 6.66 5.42
CA TRP A 18 10.73 5.31 5.43
C TRP A 18 10.49 4.59 6.75
N ALA A 19 10.60 5.29 7.87
CA ALA A 19 10.31 4.72 9.19
C ALA A 19 8.86 4.23 9.28
N ALA A 20 7.90 4.98 8.74
CA ALA A 20 6.49 4.57 8.70
C ALA A 20 6.27 3.34 7.81
N VAL A 21 6.97 3.22 6.68
CA VAL A 21 6.91 2.03 5.81
C VAL A 21 7.50 0.80 6.51
N VAL A 22 8.63 0.95 7.20
CA VAL A 22 9.28 -0.16 7.94
C VAL A 22 8.41 -0.60 9.12
N ALA A 23 7.82 0.35 9.85
CA ALA A 23 6.92 0.08 10.96
C ALA A 23 5.53 -0.42 10.53
N ARG A 24 5.20 -0.34 9.23
CA ARG A 24 3.87 -0.61 8.68
C ARG A 24 2.77 0.19 9.37
N ASP A 25 3.02 1.48 9.56
CA ASP A 25 2.11 2.36 10.29
C ASP A 25 0.84 2.65 9.48
N ALA A 26 -0.29 2.07 9.90
CA ALA A 26 -1.61 2.31 9.30
C ALA A 26 -2.11 3.75 9.46
N ARG A 27 -1.55 4.53 10.41
CA ARG A 27 -1.90 5.95 10.55
C ARG A 27 -1.32 6.81 9.43
N ALA A 28 -0.26 6.33 8.77
CA ALA A 28 0.35 6.99 7.63
C ALA A 28 -0.34 6.66 6.30
N ASP A 29 -1.29 5.71 6.30
CA ASP A 29 -2.05 5.37 5.10
C ASP A 29 -2.85 6.58 4.59
N GLY A 30 -2.76 6.83 3.29
CA GLY A 30 -3.40 7.99 2.65
C GLY A 30 -2.63 9.31 2.79
N SER A 31 -1.63 9.39 3.68
CA SER A 31 -0.75 10.57 3.78
C SER A 31 0.30 10.59 2.67
N PHE A 32 0.80 9.42 2.27
CA PHE A 32 1.71 9.26 1.15
C PHE A 32 1.65 7.83 0.61
N PHE A 33 2.23 7.63 -0.57
CA PHE A 33 2.37 6.32 -1.21
C PHE A 33 3.84 6.07 -1.51
N TYR A 34 4.25 4.80 -1.59
CA TYR A 34 5.61 4.45 -2.01
C TYR A 34 5.57 3.46 -3.17
N SER A 35 6.46 3.64 -4.13
CA SER A 35 6.61 2.77 -5.29
C SER A 35 7.91 1.99 -5.25
N VAL A 36 7.88 0.78 -5.78
CA VAL A 36 9.05 -0.10 -5.88
C VAL A 36 9.44 -0.26 -7.34
N LYS A 37 10.60 0.29 -7.72
CA LYS A 37 11.11 0.30 -9.10
C LYS A 37 11.22 -1.09 -9.73
N THR A 38 11.64 -2.08 -8.96
CA THR A 38 11.88 -3.45 -9.47
C THR A 38 10.59 -4.21 -9.79
N THR A 39 9.49 -3.90 -9.11
CA THR A 39 8.20 -4.58 -9.32
C THR A 39 7.21 -3.74 -10.14
N GLY A 40 7.47 -2.44 -10.29
CA GLY A 40 6.57 -1.51 -10.96
C GLY A 40 5.26 -1.30 -10.19
N VAL A 41 5.27 -1.50 -8.87
CA VAL A 41 4.08 -1.44 -8.01
C VAL A 41 4.20 -0.31 -7.00
N TYR A 42 3.10 0.40 -6.73
CA TYR A 42 2.99 1.32 -5.59
C TYR A 42 2.04 0.80 -4.50
N CYS A 43 2.33 1.20 -3.26
CA CYS A 43 1.73 0.68 -2.03
C CYS A 43 1.47 1.80 -1.03
N GLN A 44 0.61 1.51 -0.04
CA GLN A 44 0.46 2.30 1.18
C GLN A 44 1.47 1.87 2.25
N PRO A 45 1.85 2.73 3.21
CA PRO A 45 2.81 2.44 4.27
C PRO A 45 2.50 1.18 5.09
N SER A 46 1.23 0.88 5.37
CA SER A 46 0.82 -0.33 6.12
C SER A 46 0.91 -1.64 5.35
N CYS A 47 1.35 -1.61 4.08
CA CYS A 47 1.32 -2.78 3.22
C CYS A 47 2.11 -3.96 3.82
N ALA A 48 1.42 -5.09 4.00
CA ALA A 48 2.02 -6.32 4.51
C ALA A 48 2.96 -7.03 3.50
N ALA A 49 3.25 -6.41 2.36
CA ALA A 49 4.24 -6.93 1.42
C ALA A 49 5.64 -6.97 2.05
N ARG A 50 6.53 -7.78 1.47
CA ARG A 50 7.94 -7.77 1.87
C ARG A 50 8.51 -6.37 1.59
N PRO A 51 9.18 -5.72 2.55
CA PRO A 51 9.82 -4.43 2.31
C PRO A 51 10.80 -4.55 1.13
N ALA A 52 10.72 -3.59 0.21
CA ALA A 52 11.67 -3.49 -0.87
C ALA A 52 13.01 -2.94 -0.36
N ARG A 53 14.07 -3.14 -1.16
CA ARG A 53 15.36 -2.51 -0.88
C ARG A 53 15.21 -0.98 -1.00
N PRO A 54 15.71 -0.18 -0.04
CA PRO A 54 15.50 1.27 0.00
C PRO A 54 15.90 2.01 -1.28
N GLU A 55 16.95 1.57 -1.97
CA GLU A 55 17.43 2.14 -3.23
C GLU A 55 16.46 2.00 -4.41
N ASN A 56 15.45 1.11 -4.28
CA ASN A 56 14.42 0.90 -5.28
C ASN A 56 13.09 1.58 -4.90
N VAL A 57 13.06 2.30 -3.78
CA VAL A 57 11.85 2.94 -3.26
C VAL A 57 11.83 4.41 -3.68
N ALA A 58 10.66 4.88 -4.07
CA ALA A 58 10.36 6.30 -4.25
C ALA A 58 9.05 6.63 -3.55
N PHE A 59 8.92 7.85 -3.03
CA PHE A 59 7.72 8.32 -2.32
C PHE A 59 6.93 9.27 -3.21
N HIS A 60 5.60 9.16 -3.15
CA HIS A 60 4.63 9.94 -3.92
C HIS A 60 3.62 10.58 -2.98
N ALA A 61 3.13 11.78 -3.31
CA ALA A 61 2.15 12.48 -2.50
C ALA A 61 0.74 11.85 -2.61
N SER A 62 0.38 11.35 -3.79
CA SER A 62 -0.91 10.72 -4.05
C SER A 62 -0.79 9.44 -4.89
N ALA A 63 -1.89 8.69 -4.97
CA ALA A 63 -1.97 7.52 -5.83
C ALA A 63 -1.85 7.90 -7.31
N GLU A 64 -2.46 9.01 -7.72
CA GLU A 64 -2.41 9.53 -9.08
C GLU A 64 -0.99 9.95 -9.49
N ASP A 65 -0.20 10.50 -8.56
CA ASP A 65 1.22 10.80 -8.80
C ASP A 65 2.01 9.51 -9.08
N ALA A 66 1.76 8.45 -8.33
CA ALA A 66 2.41 7.16 -8.53
C ALA A 66 1.99 6.51 -9.87
N GLU A 67 0.71 6.60 -10.23
CA GLU A 67 0.21 6.11 -11.52
C GLU A 67 0.77 6.88 -12.71
N ARG A 68 0.85 8.22 -12.60
CA ARG A 68 1.51 9.07 -13.60
C ARG A 68 2.99 8.76 -13.76
N ALA A 69 3.65 8.32 -12.69
CA ALA A 69 5.03 7.84 -12.74
C ALA A 69 5.16 6.41 -13.34
N GLY A 70 4.06 5.79 -13.77
CA GLY A 70 4.01 4.51 -14.47
C GLY A 70 3.91 3.29 -13.54
N PHE A 71 3.57 3.48 -12.27
CA PHE A 71 3.42 2.38 -11.31
C PHE A 71 1.97 1.90 -11.24
N ARG A 72 1.78 0.59 -11.09
CA ARG A 72 0.44 -0.01 -10.91
C ARG A 72 0.08 -0.18 -9.43
N PRO A 73 -1.21 -0.15 -9.05
CA PRO A 73 -1.63 -0.35 -7.68
C PRO A 73 -1.28 -1.75 -7.16
N CYS A 74 -0.85 -1.82 -5.91
CA CYS A 74 -0.60 -3.10 -5.25
C CYS A 74 -1.89 -3.85 -4.97
N ARG A 75 -1.98 -5.09 -5.45
CA ARG A 75 -3.15 -5.95 -5.23
C ARG A 75 -3.36 -6.39 -3.78
N ARG A 76 -2.38 -6.17 -2.89
CA ARG A 76 -2.41 -6.59 -1.48
C ARG A 76 -2.95 -5.51 -0.56
N CYS A 77 -2.37 -4.30 -0.59
CA CYS A 77 -2.94 -3.16 0.15
C CYS A 77 -4.14 -2.53 -0.58
N LYS A 78 -4.21 -2.67 -1.91
CA LYS A 78 -5.27 -2.10 -2.76
C LYS A 78 -5.44 -0.59 -2.47
N PRO A 79 -4.39 0.22 -2.73
CA PRO A 79 -4.40 1.66 -2.45
C PRO A 79 -5.52 2.41 -3.19
N ASP A 80 -6.02 1.81 -4.27
CA ASP A 80 -7.13 2.24 -5.12
C ASP A 80 -8.52 1.95 -4.52
N GLN A 81 -8.59 1.25 -3.38
CA GLN A 81 -9.85 0.80 -2.80
C GLN A 81 -10.05 1.33 -1.37
N PRO A 82 -11.30 1.37 -0.86
CA PRO A 82 -11.60 1.74 0.52
C PRO A 82 -10.82 0.88 1.51
N ALA A 83 -10.55 1.38 2.71
CA ALA A 83 -9.72 0.68 3.70
C ALA A 83 -10.20 -0.78 3.92
N PRO A 84 -9.30 -1.75 4.21
CA PRO A 84 -9.67 -3.15 4.36
C PRO A 84 -10.85 -3.38 5.31
N ALA A 85 -10.87 -2.68 6.45
CA ALA A 85 -11.94 -2.75 7.44
C ALA A 85 -13.31 -2.34 6.88
N GLN A 86 -13.37 -1.30 6.05
CA GLN A 86 -14.61 -0.84 5.42
C GLN A 86 -15.14 -1.89 4.44
N ARG A 87 -14.26 -2.45 3.59
CA ARG A 87 -14.64 -3.50 2.64
C ARG A 87 -15.15 -4.76 3.35
N GLN A 88 -14.52 -5.12 4.47
CA GLN A 88 -14.93 -6.27 5.27
C GLN A 88 -16.30 -6.04 5.93
N ALA A 89 -16.52 -4.86 6.52
CA ALA A 89 -17.80 -4.51 7.13
C ALA A 89 -18.93 -4.57 6.09
N GLU A 90 -18.73 -4.01 4.90
CA GLU A 90 -19.73 -4.05 3.83
C GLU A 90 -20.03 -5.49 3.37
N LEU A 91 -19.00 -6.32 3.23
CA LEU A 91 -19.16 -7.73 2.86
C LEU A 91 -19.94 -8.51 3.92
N VAL A 92 -19.62 -8.32 5.20
CA VAL A 92 -20.34 -8.96 6.32
C VAL A 92 -21.80 -8.50 6.34
N SER A 93 -22.08 -7.20 6.23
CA SER A 93 -23.45 -6.69 6.19
C SER A 93 -24.24 -7.21 4.99
N ARG A 94 -23.61 -7.39 3.81
CA ARG A 94 -24.24 -8.06 2.67
C ARG A 94 -24.58 -9.52 2.97
N LEU A 95 -23.65 -10.26 3.58
CA LEU A 95 -23.85 -11.67 3.90
C LEU A 95 -24.94 -11.87 4.94
N CYS A 96 -24.98 -11.07 6.01
CA CYS A 96 -26.03 -11.14 7.02
C CYS A 96 -27.43 -10.95 6.40
N ARG A 97 -27.60 -9.92 5.56
CA ARG A 97 -28.87 -9.71 4.84
C ARG A 97 -29.25 -10.88 3.94
N HIS A 98 -28.27 -11.52 3.31
CA HIS A 98 -28.54 -12.69 2.47
C HIS A 98 -29.01 -13.89 3.30
N ILE A 99 -28.38 -14.14 4.46
CA ILE A 99 -28.76 -15.20 5.39
C ILE A 99 -30.16 -14.94 5.97
N GLU A 100 -30.45 -13.70 6.36
CA GLU A 100 -31.77 -13.30 6.90
C GLU A 100 -32.90 -13.46 5.87
N ALA A 101 -32.60 -13.23 4.58
CA ALA A 101 -33.56 -13.36 3.50
C ALA A 101 -33.67 -14.79 2.93
N ALA A 102 -32.87 -15.74 3.40
CA ALA A 102 -32.89 -17.10 2.90
C ALA A 102 -34.07 -17.88 3.49
N GLU A 103 -34.97 -18.37 2.63
CA GLU A 103 -36.15 -19.16 3.03
C GLU A 103 -35.80 -20.60 3.45
N GLN A 104 -34.62 -21.11 3.07
CA GLN A 104 -34.06 -22.36 3.58
C GLN A 104 -32.82 -22.09 4.43
N PRO A 105 -32.70 -22.73 5.62
CA PRO A 105 -31.45 -22.74 6.35
C PRO A 105 -30.37 -23.51 5.54
N PRO A 106 -29.09 -23.12 5.67
CA PRO A 106 -27.97 -23.78 4.99
C PRO A 106 -27.77 -25.23 5.44
#